data_AF-A0A0C2XBP5-F1
#
_entry.id   AF-A0A0C2XBP5-F1
#
_cell.length_a   1.000
_cell.length_b   1.000
_cell.length_c   1.000
_cell.angle_alpha   90.00
_cell.angle_beta   90.00
_cell.angle_gamma   90.00
#
_symmetry.space_group_name_H-M   'P 1'
#
loop_
_entity.id
_entity.type
_entity.pdbx_description
1 polymer ?
#
loop_
_entity_poly.entity_id
_entity_poly.type
_entity_poly.pdbx_seq_one_letter_code
_entity_poly.pdbx_strand_id
1 'polypeptide(L)'
;MLNRYHAQRQHIISSLDALLYQLYTLSFFFAPSVIAFFCRVVAHSIKPKDDDISHSLRFYLALLISLNLPSLWYHTTHSSSDERAIILDFVGLAYVPSILQLITLDLTIILLQIILVTIAYETSLSVNSSEPDFLTPLPPLELPSHSPSFSRMEAKEMNSSHYIIDLQFKQILSRLRHPPTIRPGNTNTSGRFPNLAPWPLHSGVGMALLRAGRRARTGGDSGDRRVPENPDTAEA
;
A
#
# COMPACT_ATOMS: atom_id res chain seq x y z
N MET A 1 -13.60 17.91 17.05
CA MET A 1 -12.96 16.77 17.76
C MET A 1 -12.27 15.79 16.81
N LEU A 2 -12.79 15.57 15.59
CA LEU A 2 -12.16 14.71 14.56
C LEU A 2 -10.64 14.94 14.37
N ASN A 3 -10.21 16.20 14.28
CA ASN A 3 -8.79 16.53 14.04
C ASN A 3 -7.84 16.02 15.15
N ARG A 4 -8.32 15.90 16.40
CA ARG A 4 -7.50 15.39 17.52
C ARG A 4 -7.25 13.89 17.37
N TYR A 5 -8.28 13.11 17.04
CA TYR A 5 -8.15 11.68 16.80
C TYR A 5 -7.27 11.39 15.59
N HIS A 6 -7.38 12.18 14.53
CA HIS A 6 -6.51 12.06 13.35
C HIS A 6 -5.04 12.27 13.72
N ALA A 7 -4.71 13.34 14.44
CA ALA A 7 -3.34 13.60 14.89
C ALA A 7 -2.79 12.47 15.78
N GLN A 8 -3.61 11.92 16.67
CA GLN A 8 -3.21 10.79 17.51
C GLN A 8 -2.97 9.51 16.69
N ARG A 9 -3.81 9.21 15.70
CA ARG A 9 -3.60 8.07 14.79
C ARG A 9 -2.30 8.21 14.02
N GLN A 10 -1.99 9.40 13.51
CA GLN A 10 -0.72 9.66 12.84
C GLN A 10 0.49 9.41 13.75
N HIS A 11 0.40 9.82 15.03
CA HIS A 11 1.46 9.52 16.00
C HIS A 11 1.62 8.01 16.25
N ILE A 12 0.52 7.27 16.37
CA ILE A 12 0.54 5.80 16.55
C ILE A 12 1.14 5.13 15.32
N ILE A 13 0.72 5.54 14.12
CA ILE A 13 1.26 5.06 12.85
C ILE A 13 2.77 5.30 12.80
N SER A 14 3.24 6.52 13.13
CA SER A 14 4.67 6.85 13.15
C SER A 14 5.46 6.05 14.19
N SER A 15 4.87 5.80 15.36
CA SER A 15 5.50 4.99 16.42
C SER A 15 5.64 3.53 16.00
N LEU A 16 4.60 2.96 15.38
CA LEU A 16 4.63 1.59 14.86
C LEU A 16 5.62 1.44 13.70
N ASP A 17 5.73 2.45 12.84
CA ASP A 17 6.69 2.51 11.74
C ASP A 17 8.13 2.45 12.26
N ALA A 18 8.46 3.31 13.24
CA ALA A 18 9.77 3.31 13.88
C ALA A 18 10.08 1.96 14.58
N LEU A 19 9.11 1.37 15.27
CA LEU A 19 9.26 0.07 15.90
C LEU A 19 9.51 -1.04 14.87
N LEU A 20 8.77 -1.05 13.75
CA LEU A 20 8.97 -2.01 12.67
C LEU A 20 10.36 -1.87 12.05
N TYR A 21 10.85 -0.64 11.84
CA TYR A 21 12.19 -0.41 11.35
C TYR A 21 13.25 -1.02 12.29
N GLN A 22 13.13 -0.80 13.61
CA GLN A 22 14.00 -1.41 14.60
C GLN A 22 13.94 -2.95 14.58
N LEU A 23 12.73 -3.52 14.45
CA LEU A 23 12.55 -4.97 14.34
C LEU A 23 13.12 -5.55 13.04
N TYR A 24 13.07 -4.82 11.92
CA TYR A 24 13.72 -5.24 10.68
C TYR A 24 15.24 -5.31 10.85
N THR A 25 15.84 -4.29 11.48
CA THR A 25 17.27 -4.27 11.78
C THR A 25 17.65 -5.40 12.74
N LEU A 26 16.86 -5.60 13.80
CA LEU A 26 17.06 -6.68 14.76
C LEU A 26 16.98 -8.07 14.08
N SER A 27 16.01 -8.26 13.20
CA SER A 27 15.88 -9.50 12.45
C SER A 27 17.04 -9.74 11.49
N PHE A 28 17.58 -8.68 10.88
CA PHE A 28 18.78 -8.79 10.04
C PHE A 28 20.01 -9.18 10.88
N PHE A 29 20.14 -8.68 12.11
CA PHE A 29 21.21 -9.10 13.01
C PHE A 29 21.07 -10.57 13.47
N PHE A 30 19.86 -11.06 13.67
CA PHE A 30 19.64 -12.48 14.03
C PHE A 30 19.79 -13.44 12.84
N ALA A 31 19.41 -13.01 11.64
CA ALA A 31 19.55 -13.78 10.41
C ALA A 31 19.90 -12.82 9.26
N PRO A 32 21.19 -12.69 8.90
CA PRO A 32 21.65 -11.71 7.90
C PRO A 32 21.26 -12.14 6.49
N SER A 33 19.99 -11.94 6.14
CA SER A 33 19.44 -12.16 4.80
C SER A 33 19.10 -10.82 4.16
N VAL A 34 19.96 -10.37 3.24
CA VAL A 34 19.77 -9.12 2.49
C VAL A 34 18.47 -9.16 1.68
N ILE A 35 18.12 -10.33 1.13
CA ILE A 35 16.90 -10.51 0.34
C ILE A 35 15.67 -10.35 1.24
N ALA A 36 15.63 -11.00 2.40
CA ALA A 36 14.51 -10.88 3.34
C ALA A 36 14.36 -9.44 3.84
N PHE A 37 15.48 -8.77 4.16
CA PHE A 37 15.48 -7.37 4.55
C PHE A 37 14.93 -6.47 3.43
N PHE A 38 15.39 -6.65 2.20
CA PHE A 38 14.90 -5.89 1.04
C PHE A 38 13.40 -6.10 0.81
N CYS A 39 12.91 -7.35 0.84
CA CYS A 39 11.49 -7.65 0.73
C CYS A 39 10.66 -6.93 1.79
N ARG A 40 11.15 -6.86 3.04
CA ARG A 40 10.48 -6.13 4.13
C ARG A 40 10.45 -4.62 3.90
N VAL A 41 11.55 -4.03 3.41
CA VAL A 41 11.61 -2.60 3.06
C VAL A 41 10.64 -2.27 1.91
N VAL A 42 10.54 -3.15 0.91
CA VAL A 42 9.57 -3.01 -0.17
C VAL A 42 8.14 -3.13 0.37
N ALA A 43 7.84 -4.16 1.18
CA ALA A 43 6.53 -4.33 1.81
C ALA A 43 6.11 -3.09 2.63
N HIS A 44 7.06 -2.53 3.36
CA HIS A 44 6.89 -1.31 4.15
C HIS A 44 6.52 -0.10 3.30
N SER A 45 7.12 0.01 2.11
CA SER A 45 6.89 1.11 1.18
C SER A 45 5.51 1.06 0.51
N ILE A 46 4.81 -0.08 0.56
CA ILE A 46 3.49 -0.28 -0.07
C ILE A 46 2.33 0.12 0.86
N LYS A 47 2.61 0.92 1.88
CA LYS A 47 1.58 1.50 2.73
C LYS A 47 0.63 2.37 1.89
N PRO A 48 -0.71 2.29 2.11
CA PRO A 48 -1.64 3.19 1.46
C PRO A 48 -1.25 4.64 1.77
N LYS A 49 -1.01 5.42 0.72
CA LYS A 49 -0.85 6.87 0.81
C LYS A 49 -2.22 7.51 0.73
N ASP A 50 -2.36 8.69 1.33
CA ASP A 50 -3.64 9.39 1.44
C ASP A 50 -4.29 9.70 0.07
N ASP A 51 -3.49 9.74 -0.99
CA ASP A 51 -3.93 10.06 -2.35
C ASP A 51 -4.42 8.85 -3.16
N ASP A 52 -4.15 7.61 -2.73
CA ASP A 52 -4.36 6.42 -3.56
C ASP A 52 -5.08 5.27 -2.84
N ILE A 53 -6.34 5.54 -2.46
CA ILE A 53 -7.28 4.52 -1.97
C ILE A 53 -7.98 3.84 -3.16
N SER A 54 -7.28 3.63 -4.28
CA SER A 54 -7.82 2.91 -5.43
C SER A 54 -7.90 1.39 -5.17
N HIS A 55 -7.07 0.89 -4.25
CA HIS A 55 -6.94 -0.52 -3.94
C HIS A 55 -7.65 -0.92 -2.64
N SER A 56 -8.23 -2.12 -2.63
CA SER A 56 -8.89 -2.68 -1.45
C SER A 56 -7.88 -3.08 -0.36
N LEU A 57 -8.29 -3.08 0.91
CA LEU A 57 -7.48 -3.58 2.03
C LEU A 57 -6.94 -5.00 1.77
N ARG A 58 -7.73 -5.87 1.12
CA ARG A 58 -7.33 -7.24 0.77
C ARG A 58 -6.08 -7.26 -0.11
N PHE A 59 -5.97 -6.32 -1.04
CA PHE A 59 -4.82 -6.22 -1.95
C PHE A 59 -3.55 -5.92 -1.15
N TYR A 60 -3.59 -4.91 -0.28
CA TYR A 60 -2.46 -4.55 0.57
C TYR A 60 -2.05 -5.69 1.51
N LEU A 61 -3.02 -6.38 2.14
CA LEU A 61 -2.73 -7.53 3.00
C LEU A 61 -2.16 -8.71 2.24
N ALA A 62 -2.69 -9.01 1.05
CA ALA A 62 -2.18 -10.10 0.20
C ALA A 62 -0.73 -9.84 -0.22
N LEU A 63 -0.41 -8.59 -0.58
CA LEU A 63 0.93 -8.18 -0.98
C LEU A 63 1.92 -8.19 0.20
N LEU A 64 1.47 -7.77 1.39
CA LEU A 64 2.25 -7.87 2.62
C LEU A 64 2.58 -9.33 2.94
N ILE A 65 1.57 -10.21 2.91
CA ILE A 65 1.78 -11.64 3.18
C ILE A 65 2.72 -12.24 2.13
N SER A 66 2.51 -11.96 0.83
CA SER A 66 3.34 -12.54 -0.23
C SER A 66 4.79 -12.09 -0.17
N LEU A 67 5.08 -10.86 0.27
CA LEU A 67 6.44 -10.35 0.43
C LEU A 67 7.15 -10.85 1.69
N ASN A 68 6.41 -11.18 2.75
CA ASN A 68 7.00 -11.69 4.00
C ASN A 68 7.06 -13.23 4.06
N LEU A 69 6.19 -13.94 3.33
CA LEU A 69 6.15 -15.40 3.32
C LEU A 69 7.49 -16.05 2.91
N PRO A 70 8.26 -15.53 1.94
CA PRO A 70 9.58 -16.06 1.62
C PRO A 70 10.57 -16.00 2.78
N SER A 71 10.51 -14.95 3.63
CA SER A 71 11.35 -14.85 4.83
C SER A 71 11.00 -15.96 5.83
N LEU A 72 9.71 -16.15 6.08
CA LEU A 72 9.24 -17.17 7.01
C LEU A 72 9.57 -18.57 6.51
N TRP A 73 9.37 -18.82 5.22
CA TRP A 73 9.76 -20.06 4.56
C TRP A 73 11.27 -20.31 4.62
N TYR A 74 12.08 -19.26 4.41
CA TYR A 74 13.52 -19.36 4.51
C TYR A 74 13.95 -19.76 5.93
N HIS A 75 13.42 -19.12 6.96
CA HIS A 75 13.74 -19.45 8.35
C HIS A 75 13.25 -20.85 8.77
N THR A 76 12.14 -21.36 8.24
CA THR A 76 11.68 -22.73 8.54
C THR A 76 12.49 -23.80 7.82
N THR A 77 12.96 -23.53 6.60
CA THR A 77 13.68 -24.52 5.78
C THR A 77 15.19 -24.53 5.98
N HIS A 78 15.78 -23.38 6.34
CA HIS A 78 17.24 -23.21 6.48
C HIS A 78 17.69 -23.03 7.94
N SER A 79 16.83 -23.39 8.90
CA SER A 79 17.15 -23.27 10.31
C SER A 79 18.11 -24.37 10.80
N SER A 80 19.32 -23.94 11.13
CA SER A 80 20.26 -24.59 12.04
C SER A 80 20.87 -25.91 11.58
N SER A 81 22.03 -25.82 10.94
CA SER A 81 23.21 -26.47 11.55
C SER A 81 24.55 -25.89 11.12
N ASP A 82 24.77 -25.52 9.85
CA ASP A 82 26.12 -25.86 9.36
C ASP A 82 27.10 -24.82 8.83
N GLU A 83 26.80 -23.51 8.67
CA GLU A 83 27.81 -22.75 7.89
C GLU A 83 28.27 -21.35 8.29
N ARG A 84 27.52 -20.47 8.97
CA ARG A 84 27.99 -19.06 9.10
C ARG A 84 27.63 -18.34 10.39
N ALA A 85 27.85 -18.97 11.54
CA ALA A 85 28.05 -18.23 12.80
C ALA A 85 29.47 -17.62 12.89
N ILE A 86 30.20 -17.58 11.77
CA ILE A 86 31.54 -17.04 11.68
C ILE A 86 31.42 -15.52 11.45
N ILE A 87 31.79 -14.77 12.49
CA ILE A 87 32.01 -13.32 12.56
C ILE A 87 30.78 -12.51 13.03
N LEU A 88 30.53 -12.56 14.35
CA LEU A 88 30.14 -11.37 15.12
C LEU A 88 30.65 -11.50 16.57
N ASP A 89 31.93 -11.84 16.74
CA ASP A 89 32.63 -11.79 18.04
C ASP A 89 32.81 -10.35 18.60
N PHE A 90 32.31 -9.33 17.88
CA PHE A 90 32.51 -7.92 18.22
C PHE A 90 31.26 -7.18 18.72
N VAL A 91 30.06 -7.78 18.63
CA VAL A 91 28.83 -7.22 19.23
C VAL A 91 28.01 -8.38 19.78
N GLY A 92 28.26 -8.70 21.05
CA GLY A 92 27.86 -9.95 21.68
C GLY A 92 26.37 -10.29 21.64
N LEU A 93 26.09 -11.43 21.02
CA LEU A 93 25.11 -12.38 21.54
C LEU A 93 25.86 -13.70 21.72
N ALA A 94 26.22 -14.03 22.96
CA ALA A 94 26.92 -15.28 23.28
C ALA A 94 26.09 -16.56 23.02
N TYR A 95 24.88 -16.39 22.48
CA TYR A 95 23.92 -17.46 22.24
C TYR A 95 23.43 -17.41 20.78
N VAL A 96 23.45 -18.58 20.13
CA VAL A 96 22.86 -18.78 18.79
C VAL A 96 21.35 -18.63 18.92
N PRO A 97 20.70 -17.69 18.19
CA PRO A 97 19.27 -17.45 18.33
C PRO A 97 18.49 -18.73 18.01
N SER A 98 17.48 -19.02 18.83
CA SER A 98 16.63 -20.19 18.60
C SER A 98 15.76 -20.01 17.36
N ILE A 99 15.45 -21.12 16.66
CA ILE A 99 14.55 -21.15 15.51
C ILE A 99 13.19 -20.52 15.88
N LEU A 100 12.69 -20.86 17.06
CA LEU A 100 11.43 -20.33 17.58
C LEU A 100 11.49 -18.82 17.75
N GLN A 101 12.62 -18.26 18.20
CA GLN A 101 12.79 -16.82 18.33
C GLN A 101 12.75 -16.11 16.97
N LEU A 102 13.40 -16.66 15.94
CA LEU A 102 13.36 -16.14 14.56
C LEU A 102 11.94 -16.17 13.99
N ILE A 103 11.24 -17.31 14.11
CA ILE A 103 9.86 -17.44 13.65
C ILE A 103 8.93 -16.50 14.42
N THR A 104 9.09 -16.41 15.74
CA THR A 104 8.29 -15.50 16.59
C THR A 104 8.50 -14.05 16.20
N LEU A 105 9.74 -13.66 15.91
CA LEU A 105 10.08 -12.32 15.45
C LEU A 105 9.42 -12.01 14.10
N ASP A 106 9.50 -12.94 13.14
CA ASP A 106 8.85 -12.80 11.83
C ASP A 106 7.33 -12.66 11.95
N LEU A 107 6.70 -13.51 12.77
CA LEU A 107 5.26 -13.43 13.04
C LEU A 107 4.88 -12.10 13.71
N THR A 108 5.70 -11.62 14.65
CA THR A 108 5.48 -10.33 15.31
C THR A 108 5.58 -9.18 14.31
N ILE A 109 6.57 -9.22 13.41
CA ILE A 109 6.74 -8.23 12.34
C ILE A 109 5.53 -8.23 11.42
N ILE A 110 5.10 -9.40 10.93
CA ILE A 110 3.93 -9.52 10.04
C ILE A 110 2.68 -9.01 10.74
N LEU A 111 2.46 -9.36 12.01
CA LEU A 111 1.32 -8.89 12.81
C LEU A 111 1.32 -7.37 12.94
N LEU A 112 2.45 -6.77 13.31
CA LEU A 112 2.58 -5.32 13.44
C LEU A 112 2.41 -4.60 12.09
N GLN A 113 2.92 -5.16 10.99
CA GLN A 113 2.69 -4.61 9.65
C GLN A 113 1.19 -4.68 9.28
N ILE A 114 0.49 -5.78 9.58
CA ILE A 114 -0.96 -5.91 9.34
C ILE A 114 -1.71 -4.84 10.13
N ILE A 115 -1.37 -4.64 11.40
CA ILE A 115 -1.99 -3.61 12.25
C ILE A 115 -1.70 -2.22 11.66
N LEU A 116 -0.45 -1.92 11.30
CA LEU A 116 -0.06 -0.63 10.72
C LEU A 116 -0.82 -0.35 9.41
N VAL A 117 -0.86 -1.32 8.49
CA VAL A 117 -1.57 -1.18 7.20
C VAL A 117 -3.06 -0.98 7.42
N THR A 118 -3.66 -1.68 8.39
CA THR A 118 -5.08 -1.54 8.70
C THR A 118 -5.40 -0.16 9.27
N ILE A 119 -4.62 0.32 10.25
CA ILE A 119 -4.81 1.65 10.83
C ILE A 119 -4.57 2.73 9.78
N ALA A 120 -3.53 2.60 8.96
CA ALA A 120 -3.24 3.54 7.87
C ALA A 120 -4.37 3.58 6.85
N TYR A 121 -4.85 2.41 6.41
CA TYR A 121 -5.95 2.30 5.45
C TYR A 121 -7.24 2.94 5.95
N GLU A 122 -7.66 2.62 7.19
CA GLU A 122 -8.87 3.21 7.78
C GLU A 122 -8.69 4.72 8.04
N THR A 123 -7.48 5.15 8.39
CA THR A 123 -7.18 6.59 8.54
C THR A 123 -7.33 7.32 7.21
N SER A 124 -6.73 6.84 6.12
CA SER A 124 -6.88 7.44 4.80
C SER A 124 -8.34 7.35 4.31
N LEU A 125 -9.05 6.25 4.59
CA LEU A 125 -10.46 6.09 4.25
C LEU A 125 -11.34 7.11 4.97
N SER A 126 -11.09 7.38 6.25
CA SER A 126 -11.83 8.39 7.03
C SER A 126 -11.66 9.82 6.50
N VAL A 127 -10.55 10.09 5.80
CA VAL A 127 -10.28 11.40 5.17
C VAL A 127 -10.98 11.53 3.83
N ASN A 128 -11.00 10.45 3.04
CA ASN A 128 -11.49 10.47 1.65
C ASN A 128 -12.95 10.05 1.50
N SER A 129 -13.54 9.39 2.49
CA SER A 129 -14.92 8.90 2.47
C SER A 129 -15.75 9.58 3.54
N SER A 130 -17.01 9.88 3.21
CA SER A 130 -18.02 10.33 4.19
C SER A 130 -18.62 9.20 5.02
N GLU A 131 -18.08 7.98 4.92
CA GLU A 131 -18.51 6.86 5.76
C GLU A 131 -18.16 7.11 7.24
N PRO A 132 -18.98 6.57 8.18
CA PRO A 132 -18.71 6.68 9.60
C PRO A 132 -17.35 6.05 9.95
N ASP A 133 -16.57 6.76 10.77
CA ASP A 133 -15.23 6.35 11.20
C ASP A 133 -15.32 5.22 12.23
N PHE A 134 -14.96 4.01 11.80
CA PHE A 134 -15.05 2.78 12.58
C PHE A 134 -14.04 2.67 13.72
N LEU A 135 -12.91 3.40 13.62
CA LEU A 135 -11.87 3.40 14.63
C LEU A 135 -12.19 4.32 15.82
N THR A 136 -13.27 5.11 15.72
CA THR A 136 -13.76 5.93 16.82
C THR A 136 -14.60 5.05 17.74
N PRO A 137 -14.34 5.03 19.06
CA PRO A 137 -15.20 4.32 19.99
C PRO A 137 -16.64 4.82 19.84
N LEU A 138 -17.59 3.90 19.66
CA LEU A 138 -19.01 4.26 19.61
C LEU A 138 -19.35 5.03 20.89
N PRO A 139 -20.09 6.15 20.81
CA PRO A 139 -20.63 6.76 22.01
C PRO A 139 -21.44 5.69 22.76
N PRO A 140 -21.35 5.62 24.10
CA PRO A 140 -22.13 4.68 24.87
C PRO A 140 -23.60 4.87 24.48
N LEU A 141 -24.20 3.80 23.96
CA LEU A 141 -25.60 3.81 23.57
C LEU A 141 -26.40 4.13 24.83
N GLU A 142 -26.90 5.36 24.94
CA GLU A 142 -27.83 5.74 26.00
C GLU A 142 -29.11 4.91 25.77
N LEU A 143 -29.15 3.69 26.33
CA LEU A 143 -30.39 2.94 26.36
C LEU A 143 -31.42 3.78 27.12
N PRO A 144 -32.63 3.99 26.57
CA PRO A 144 -33.68 4.69 27.28
C PRO A 144 -34.04 3.91 28.54
N SER A 145 -33.48 4.35 29.66
CA SER A 145 -33.74 3.83 30.99
C SER A 145 -35.14 4.24 31.41
N HIS A 146 -36.13 3.45 31.00
CA HIS A 146 -37.46 3.46 31.60
C HIS A 146 -37.41 2.66 32.91
N SER A 147 -36.81 3.23 33.95
CA SER A 147 -36.90 2.71 35.32
C SER A 147 -36.92 3.89 36.29
N PRO A 148 -38.10 4.29 36.78
CA PRO A 148 -38.21 5.40 37.70
C PRO A 148 -38.02 4.88 39.13
N SER A 149 -36.82 4.89 39.70
CA SER A 149 -36.67 4.75 41.17
C SER A 149 -35.32 5.24 41.68
N PHE A 150 -35.40 6.35 42.43
CA PHE A 150 -34.44 6.89 43.38
C PHE A 150 -33.43 5.88 43.96
N SER A 151 -32.14 6.12 43.70
CA SER A 151 -31.02 5.87 44.63
C SER A 151 -29.82 6.67 44.16
N ARG A 152 -29.70 7.88 44.71
CA ARG A 152 -28.57 8.78 44.55
C ARG A 152 -27.41 8.24 45.40
N MET A 153 -26.59 7.37 44.83
CA MET A 153 -25.25 7.09 45.33
C MET A 153 -24.27 7.49 44.23
N GLU A 154 -23.30 8.32 44.62
CA GLU A 154 -22.25 8.91 43.79
C GLU A 154 -21.69 7.89 42.80
N ALA A 155 -22.00 8.12 41.52
CA ALA A 155 -21.30 7.48 40.43
C ALA A 155 -19.87 8.01 40.46
N LYS A 156 -18.98 7.25 41.09
CA LYS A 156 -17.55 7.30 40.88
C LYS A 156 -17.34 7.38 39.37
N GLU A 157 -16.90 8.54 38.89
CA GLU A 157 -16.26 8.72 37.58
C GLU A 157 -15.10 7.73 37.55
N MET A 158 -15.39 6.46 37.23
CA MET A 158 -14.39 5.53 36.77
C MET A 158 -13.93 6.14 35.47
N ASN A 159 -12.78 6.84 35.53
CA ASN A 159 -11.90 7.19 34.43
C ASN A 159 -12.11 6.17 33.31
N SER A 160 -13.03 6.45 32.40
CA SER A 160 -13.25 5.64 31.22
C SER A 160 -12.03 5.94 30.40
N SER A 161 -11.01 5.08 30.54
CA SER A 161 -9.75 5.15 29.83
C SER A 161 -10.07 5.48 28.39
N HIS A 162 -9.70 6.69 27.98
CA HIS A 162 -10.03 7.25 26.68
C HIS A 162 -9.25 6.46 25.63
N TYR A 163 -9.81 5.35 25.17
CA TYR A 163 -9.21 4.52 24.14
C TYR A 163 -9.26 5.29 22.82
N ILE A 164 -8.08 5.53 22.24
CA ILE A 164 -7.91 6.31 21.02
C ILE A 164 -8.18 5.46 19.77
N ILE A 165 -7.91 4.15 19.86
CA ILE A 165 -8.12 3.18 18.79
C ILE A 165 -8.77 1.93 19.39
N ASP A 166 -9.94 1.57 18.88
CA ASP A 166 -10.56 0.28 19.14
C ASP A 166 -10.42 -0.60 17.90
N LEU A 167 -9.45 -1.52 17.94
CA LEU A 167 -9.21 -2.47 16.85
C LEU A 167 -10.15 -3.67 16.99
N GLN A 168 -11.39 -3.49 16.54
CA GLN A 168 -12.35 -4.59 16.53
C GLN A 168 -12.11 -5.50 15.33
N PHE A 169 -11.60 -6.71 15.59
CA PHE A 169 -11.37 -7.71 14.54
C PHE A 169 -12.61 -8.02 13.70
N LYS A 170 -13.81 -7.94 14.32
CA LYS A 170 -15.10 -8.10 13.63
C LYS A 170 -15.30 -7.06 12.52
N GLN A 171 -14.90 -5.81 12.75
CA GLN A 171 -15.03 -4.74 11.77
C GLN A 171 -14.05 -4.93 10.62
N ILE A 172 -12.78 -5.26 10.93
CA ILE A 172 -11.76 -5.61 9.93
C ILE A 172 -12.26 -6.76 9.07
N LEU A 173 -12.80 -7.81 9.67
CA LEU A 173 -13.35 -8.96 8.94
C LEU A 173 -14.57 -8.57 8.09
N SER A 174 -15.43 -7.68 8.59
CA SER A 174 -16.57 -7.16 7.84
C SER A 174 -16.10 -6.39 6.59
N ARG A 175 -15.10 -5.51 6.72
CA ARG A 175 -14.45 -4.79 5.61
C ARG A 175 -13.78 -5.73 4.63
N LEU A 176 -13.11 -6.77 5.14
CA LEU A 176 -12.54 -7.83 4.33
C LEU A 176 -13.59 -8.68 3.64
N ARG A 177 -14.88 -8.66 4.02
CA ARG A 177 -15.96 -9.33 3.28
C ARG A 177 -16.68 -8.38 2.32
N HIS A 178 -16.85 -7.13 2.71
CA HIS A 178 -17.56 -6.09 1.97
C HIS A 178 -16.67 -4.86 1.87
N PRO A 179 -15.79 -4.77 0.84
CA PRO A 179 -14.94 -3.61 0.67
C PRO A 179 -15.80 -2.36 0.45
N PRO A 180 -15.41 -1.19 1.00
CA PRO A 180 -16.13 0.04 0.78
C PRO A 180 -16.19 0.35 -0.72
N THR A 181 -17.34 0.81 -1.19
CA THR A 181 -17.47 1.30 -2.56
C THR A 181 -16.80 2.66 -2.62
N ILE A 182 -15.53 2.68 -3.04
CA ILE A 182 -14.81 3.93 -3.31
C ILE A 182 -15.52 4.59 -4.49
N ARG A 183 -16.28 5.66 -4.23
CA ARG A 183 -16.78 6.49 -5.32
C ARG A 183 -15.55 7.08 -6.01
N PRO A 184 -15.43 7.00 -7.35
CA PRO A 184 -14.38 7.69 -8.05
C PRO A 184 -14.46 9.15 -7.62
N GLY A 185 -13.40 9.65 -6.98
CA GLY A 185 -13.34 11.00 -6.47
C GLY A 185 -13.81 11.91 -7.59
N ASN A 186 -14.83 12.70 -7.31
CA ASN A 186 -15.34 13.66 -8.27
C ASN A 186 -14.20 14.64 -8.52
N THR A 187 -13.37 14.40 -9.55
CA THR A 187 -12.22 15.22 -9.97
C THR A 187 -12.65 16.62 -10.45
N ASN A 188 -13.85 17.05 -10.08
CA ASN A 188 -14.41 18.36 -10.31
C ASN A 188 -13.82 19.43 -9.37
N THR A 189 -12.85 19.10 -8.52
CA THR A 189 -11.86 20.08 -8.05
C THR A 189 -10.95 20.50 -9.22
N SER A 190 -11.59 21.19 -10.15
CA SER A 190 -11.07 22.31 -10.92
C SER A 190 -10.61 23.43 -9.96
N GLY A 191 -9.70 23.09 -9.07
CA GLY A 191 -8.78 24.05 -8.50
C GLY A 191 -7.92 24.53 -9.65
N ARG A 192 -8.29 25.69 -10.21
CA ARG A 192 -7.41 26.49 -11.07
C ARG A 192 -6.10 26.66 -10.32
N PHE A 193 -5.09 25.85 -10.65
CA PHE A 193 -3.72 26.26 -10.41
C PHE A 193 -3.47 27.47 -11.32
N PRO A 194 -3.20 28.67 -10.77
CA PRO A 194 -2.73 29.76 -11.60
C PRO A 194 -1.30 29.39 -12.02
N ASN A 195 -1.08 29.19 -13.32
CA ASN A 195 0.24 29.03 -13.93
C ASN A 195 1.08 27.83 -13.47
N LEU A 196 0.69 26.63 -13.89
CA LEU A 196 1.69 25.71 -14.43
C LEU A 196 1.54 25.76 -15.94
N ALA A 197 2.39 26.57 -16.59
CA ALA A 197 2.54 26.55 -18.03
C ALA A 197 2.85 25.09 -18.44
N PRO A 198 2.16 24.53 -19.45
CA PRO A 198 2.54 23.25 -20.00
C PRO A 198 3.95 23.40 -20.56
N TRP A 199 4.90 22.67 -19.97
CA TRP A 199 6.20 22.50 -20.59
C TRP A 199 5.95 21.93 -21.99
N PRO A 200 6.38 22.63 -23.06
CA PRO A 200 6.22 22.13 -24.42
C PRO A 200 7.14 20.92 -24.56
N LEU A 201 6.60 19.73 -24.29
CA LEU A 201 7.21 18.49 -24.74
C LEU A 201 7.21 18.57 -26.26
N HIS A 202 8.41 18.65 -26.82
CA HIS A 202 8.66 18.69 -28.26
C HIS A 202 7.89 17.56 -28.95
N SER A 203 6.84 17.94 -29.68
CA SER A 203 5.96 17.12 -30.51
C SER A 203 6.67 16.58 -31.77
N GLY A 204 7.90 16.08 -31.63
CA GLY A 204 8.79 15.76 -32.76
C GLY A 204 8.95 14.27 -33.08
N VAL A 205 8.61 13.34 -32.18
CA VAL A 205 8.99 11.92 -32.35
C VAL A 205 7.79 10.97 -32.54
N GLY A 206 6.57 11.42 -32.25
CA GLY A 206 5.37 10.56 -32.30
C GLY A 206 4.66 10.45 -33.66
N MET A 207 5.02 11.26 -34.67
CA MET A 207 4.27 11.35 -35.94
C MET A 207 4.91 10.60 -37.13
N ALA A 208 5.99 9.85 -36.93
CA ALA A 208 6.64 9.11 -38.02
C ALA A 208 6.05 7.71 -38.24
N LEU A 209 5.40 7.10 -37.25
CA LEU A 209 5.01 5.68 -37.35
C LEU A 209 3.59 5.41 -37.88
N LEU A 210 2.71 6.42 -37.93
CA LEU A 210 1.30 6.25 -38.33
C LEU A 210 0.99 6.69 -39.77
N ARG A 211 2.00 7.04 -40.57
CA ARG A 211 1.81 7.53 -41.95
C ARG A 211 2.31 6.59 -43.05
N ALA A 212 2.68 5.35 -42.71
CA ALA A 212 3.16 4.37 -43.69
C ALA A 212 2.04 3.43 -44.24
N GLY A 213 0.86 3.37 -43.62
CA GLY A 213 -0.16 2.34 -43.93
C GLY A 213 -1.34 2.75 -44.82
N ARG A 214 -1.42 4.00 -45.31
CA ARG A 214 -2.63 4.53 -45.98
C ARG A 214 -2.43 5.08 -47.39
N ARG A 215 -1.43 4.59 -48.13
CA ARG A 215 -1.12 5.05 -49.50
C ARG A 215 -1.19 3.96 -50.57
N ALA A 216 -2.05 2.94 -50.41
CA ALA A 216 -2.20 1.86 -51.39
C ALA A 216 -3.59 1.72 -52.02
N ARG A 217 -4.54 2.63 -51.76
CA ARG A 217 -5.87 2.58 -52.39
C ARG A 217 -6.40 3.99 -52.61
N THR A 218 -6.16 4.53 -53.80
CA THR A 218 -7.10 5.32 -54.65
C THR A 218 -6.32 6.26 -55.56
N GLY A 219 -6.41 6.00 -56.87
CA GLY A 219 -5.88 6.81 -57.98
C GLY A 219 -5.79 5.86 -59.18
N GLY A 220 -6.82 5.71 -60.01
CA GLY A 220 -7.58 6.78 -60.66
C GLY A 220 -6.66 7.35 -61.74
N ASP A 221 -6.61 6.75 -62.92
CA ASP A 221 -7.52 7.02 -64.04
C ASP A 221 -7.24 8.39 -64.70
N SER A 222 -7.27 8.40 -66.03
CA SER A 222 -6.83 9.47 -66.95
C SER A 222 -5.31 9.54 -67.13
N GLY A 223 -4.71 9.43 -68.31
CA GLY A 223 -5.22 9.61 -69.65
C GLY A 223 -4.16 10.39 -70.44
N ASP A 224 -3.98 9.99 -71.69
CA ASP A 224 -3.44 10.80 -72.80
C ASP A 224 -1.92 10.82 -73.06
N ARG A 225 -1.58 10.20 -74.20
CA ARG A 225 -0.68 10.68 -75.28
C ARG A 225 0.77 11.08 -74.95
N ARG A 226 1.72 10.32 -75.49
CA ARG A 226 2.36 10.57 -76.81
C ARG A 226 3.43 9.50 -77.13
N VAL A 227 3.22 8.83 -78.27
CA VAL A 227 4.21 8.27 -79.21
C VAL A 227 5.07 9.44 -79.75
N PRO A 228 6.34 9.33 -80.23
CA PRO A 228 7.10 8.20 -80.84
C PRO A 228 8.45 7.95 -80.12
N GLU A 229 9.34 7.02 -80.44
CA GLU A 229 9.98 6.74 -81.74
C GLU A 229 10.87 5.49 -81.58
N ASN A 230 10.84 4.61 -82.59
CA ASN A 230 11.82 3.55 -82.85
C ASN A 230 13.16 4.22 -83.25
N PRO A 231 14.37 3.63 -83.08
CA PRO A 231 14.74 2.45 -83.87
C PRO A 231 15.81 1.50 -83.25
N ASP A 232 15.79 0.26 -83.75
CA ASP A 232 16.91 -0.59 -84.18
C ASP A 232 18.21 -0.66 -83.34
N THR A 233 18.53 -1.87 -82.84
CA THR A 233 19.86 -2.54 -82.95
C THR A 233 19.76 -3.91 -82.24
N ALA A 234 19.63 -5.03 -82.96
CA ALA A 234 20.68 -5.78 -83.66
C ALA A 234 21.48 -6.74 -82.73
N GLU A 235 21.27 -8.04 -82.99
CA GLU A 235 22.24 -9.14 -83.06
C GLU A 235 23.25 -9.38 -81.93
N ALA A 236 23.16 -10.56 -81.30
CA ALA A 236 24.12 -11.67 -81.45
C ALA A 236 23.63 -12.93 -80.73
#